data_AF-A0A953YMB4-F1
#
_entry.id   AF-A0A953YMB4-F1
#
_cell.length_a   1.000
_cell.length_b   1.000
_cell.length_c   1.000
_cell.angle_alpha   90.00
_cell.angle_beta   90.00
_cell.angle_gamma   90.00
#
_symmetry.space_group_name_H-M   'P 1'
#
loop_
_entity.id
_entity.type
_entity.pdbx_description
1 polymer ?
#
loop_
_entity_poly.entity_id
_entity_poly.type
_entity_poly.pdbx_seq_one_letter_code
_entity_poly.pdbx_strand_id
1 'polypeptide(L)'
;MQDPSPAAALPALEVGWRDISAYRAGTGDIPYVFTFAAAAPGPHVVVNALTHGNEVSGREVVLALLDAGVRPLRGTLSLALANVVAHDRFDPANPG
;
A
#
# COMPACT_ATOMS: atom_id res chain seq x y z
N MET A 1 -13.29 -34.83 -29.49
CA MET A 1 -12.95 -34.59 -28.07
C MET A 1 -11.73 -33.67 -28.09
N GLN A 2 -11.94 -32.36 -27.95
CA GLN A 2 -10.84 -31.40 -27.87
C GLN A 2 -10.21 -31.52 -26.49
N ASP A 3 -8.92 -31.76 -26.43
CA ASP A 3 -8.16 -31.66 -25.19
C ASP A 3 -8.24 -30.21 -24.68
N PRO A 4 -8.44 -29.98 -23.36
CA PRO A 4 -8.47 -28.63 -22.82
C PRO A 4 -7.10 -27.99 -23.03
N SER A 5 -7.10 -26.78 -23.61
CA SER A 5 -5.90 -25.95 -23.71
C SER A 5 -5.32 -25.75 -22.31
N PRO A 6 -4.01 -25.94 -22.10
CA PRO A 6 -3.41 -25.69 -20.80
C PRO A 6 -3.65 -24.22 -20.43
N ALA A 7 -4.23 -23.98 -19.26
CA ALA A 7 -4.33 -22.63 -18.71
C ALA A 7 -2.91 -22.07 -18.62
N ALA A 8 -2.66 -20.96 -19.32
CA ALA A 8 -1.36 -20.29 -19.26
C ALA A 8 -1.09 -19.90 -17.81
N ALA A 9 0.09 -20.27 -17.29
CA ALA A 9 0.51 -19.87 -15.96
C ALA A 9 0.53 -18.33 -15.89
N LEU A 10 -0.14 -17.77 -14.89
CA LEU A 10 -0.13 -16.34 -14.67
C LEU A 10 1.30 -15.87 -14.33
N PRO A 11 1.72 -14.69 -14.79
CA PRO A 11 3.02 -14.14 -14.44
C PRO A 11 3.14 -14.01 -12.91
N ALA A 12 4.32 -14.34 -12.38
CA ALA A 12 4.60 -14.16 -10.97
C ALA A 12 4.53 -12.68 -10.59
N LEU A 13 4.02 -12.38 -9.39
CA LEU A 13 4.03 -11.03 -8.86
C LEU A 13 5.50 -10.60 -8.62
N GLU A 14 5.96 -9.57 -9.33
CA GLU A 14 7.35 -9.09 -9.23
C GLU A 14 7.67 -8.47 -7.85
N VAL A 15 6.64 -8.06 -7.13
CA VAL A 15 6.74 -7.49 -5.79
C VAL A 15 6.11 -8.46 -4.79
N GLY A 16 6.94 -9.06 -3.94
CA GLY A 16 6.49 -10.07 -2.97
C GLY A 16 5.41 -9.57 -2.02
N TRP A 17 4.61 -10.49 -1.47
CA TRP A 17 3.63 -10.16 -0.44
C TRP A 17 4.32 -9.86 0.89
N ARG A 18 3.85 -8.84 1.63
CA ARG A 18 4.43 -8.42 2.91
C ARG A 18 3.31 -8.17 3.92
N ASP A 19 3.49 -8.65 5.14
CA ASP A 19 2.64 -8.27 6.27
C ASP A 19 2.87 -6.79 6.61
N ILE A 20 1.77 -6.04 6.72
CA ILE A 20 1.77 -4.62 7.04
C ILE A 20 1.20 -4.31 8.42
N SER A 21 0.90 -5.33 9.24
CA SER A 21 0.31 -5.19 10.57
C SER A 21 1.09 -4.23 11.49
N ALA A 22 2.42 -4.16 11.32
CA ALA A 22 3.30 -3.23 12.04
C ALA A 22 2.93 -1.74 11.81
N TYR A 23 2.28 -1.41 10.70
CA TYR A 23 1.88 -0.06 10.32
C TYR A 23 0.45 0.30 10.75
N ARG A 24 -0.25 -0.60 11.46
CA ARG A 24 -1.66 -0.41 11.82
C ARG A 24 -1.93 0.83 12.65
N ALA A 25 -1.01 1.20 13.53
CA ALA A 25 -1.22 2.30 14.47
C ALA A 25 -1.42 3.66 13.79
N GLY A 26 -0.82 3.88 12.61
CA GLY A 26 -0.81 5.20 11.97
C GLY A 26 -0.15 6.27 12.85
N THR A 27 -0.50 7.53 12.64
CA THR A 27 -0.10 8.66 13.52
C THR A 27 -1.25 9.20 14.39
N GLY A 28 -2.44 8.62 14.27
CA GLY A 28 -3.66 9.10 14.95
C GLY A 28 -4.73 8.02 14.97
N ASP A 29 -6.00 8.42 15.04
CA ASP A 29 -7.10 7.47 15.29
C ASP A 29 -7.54 6.66 14.06
N ILE A 30 -7.02 6.98 12.87
CA ILE A 30 -7.32 6.26 11.64
C ILE A 30 -6.20 5.24 11.39
N PRO A 31 -6.49 3.93 11.47
CA PRO A 31 -5.48 2.91 11.22
C PRO A 31 -4.86 3.03 9.84
N TYR A 32 -3.56 2.73 9.74
CA TYR A 32 -2.78 2.77 8.51
C TYR A 32 -2.72 4.13 7.78
N VAL A 33 -3.14 5.21 8.44
CA VAL A 33 -3.00 6.58 7.94
C VAL A 33 -1.96 7.32 8.79
N PHE A 34 -0.96 7.85 8.11
CA PHE A 34 0.15 8.58 8.72
C PHE A 34 0.10 10.01 8.21
N THR A 35 0.10 10.99 9.10
CA THR A 35 0.07 12.41 8.76
C THR A 35 1.16 13.15 9.50
N PHE A 36 1.98 13.88 8.75
CA PHE A 36 3.11 14.66 9.26
C PHE A 36 2.95 16.10 8.79
N ALA A 37 3.05 17.06 9.73
CA ALA A 37 2.98 18.48 9.43
C ALA A 37 4.37 19.13 9.61
N ALA A 38 4.72 20.03 8.70
CA ALA A 38 5.87 20.91 8.83
C ALA A 38 5.50 22.18 9.63
N ALA A 39 6.48 22.86 10.20
CA ALA A 39 6.26 24.16 10.85
C ALA A 39 5.86 25.26 9.84
N ALA A 40 6.43 25.22 8.62
CA ALA A 40 6.16 26.22 7.60
C ALA A 40 4.85 25.90 6.84
N PRO A 41 3.97 26.89 6.61
CA PRO A 41 2.71 26.67 5.89
C PRO A 41 2.96 26.27 4.43
N GLY A 42 2.06 25.45 3.89
CA GLY A 42 2.13 24.91 2.53
C GLY A 42 0.93 24.00 2.21
N PRO A 43 0.94 23.37 1.03
CA PRO A 43 -0.15 22.48 0.61
C PRO A 43 -0.23 21.21 1.49
N HIS A 44 -1.40 20.58 1.49
CA HIS A 44 -1.57 19.23 2.02
C HIS A 44 -1.56 18.23 0.86
N VAL A 45 -0.57 17.33 0.85
CA VAL A 45 -0.43 16.27 -0.13
C VAL A 45 -0.81 14.93 0.50
N VAL A 46 -1.57 14.14 -0.24
CA VAL A 46 -1.91 12.75 0.11
C VAL A 46 -1.30 11.81 -0.92
N VAL A 47 -0.58 10.79 -0.45
CA VAL A 47 -0.17 9.64 -1.25
C VAL A 47 -0.99 8.44 -0.79
N ASN A 48 -1.79 7.90 -1.71
CA ASN A 48 -2.70 6.79 -1.43
C ASN A 48 -2.23 5.53 -2.15
N ALA A 49 -2.02 4.45 -1.40
CA ALA A 49 -1.70 3.13 -1.92
C ALA A 49 -2.75 2.10 -1.51
N LEU A 50 -2.75 0.94 -2.18
CA LEU A 50 -3.74 -0.12 -2.00
C LEU A 50 -5.17 0.38 -2.23
N THR A 51 -5.43 1.07 -3.35
CA THR A 51 -6.81 1.35 -3.79
C THR A 51 -7.53 0.02 -4.02
N HIS A 52 -6.90 -0.85 -4.81
CA HIS A 52 -7.19 -2.29 -4.82
C HIS A 52 -6.20 -3.03 -3.92
N GLY A 53 -6.65 -4.08 -3.22
CA GLY A 53 -5.84 -4.81 -2.24
C GLY A 53 -4.62 -5.54 -2.83
N ASN A 54 -4.61 -5.80 -4.13
CA ASN A 54 -3.54 -6.52 -4.84
C ASN A 54 -2.56 -5.59 -5.59
N GLU A 55 -2.74 -4.27 -5.56
CA GLU A 55 -1.84 -3.28 -6.19
C GLU A 55 -0.65 -2.94 -5.28
N VAL A 56 0.29 -3.88 -5.18
CA VAL A 56 1.33 -3.87 -4.14
C VAL A 56 2.54 -2.96 -4.39
N SER A 57 2.74 -2.43 -5.60
CA SER A 57 3.87 -1.54 -5.89
C SER A 57 3.78 -0.23 -5.09
N GLY A 58 2.58 0.36 -5.01
CA GLY A 58 2.33 1.56 -4.21
C GLY A 58 2.51 1.32 -2.72
N ARG A 59 2.19 0.11 -2.23
CA ARG A 59 2.44 -0.29 -0.83
C ARG A 59 3.93 -0.17 -0.53
N GLU A 60 4.80 -0.78 -1.33
CA GLU A 60 6.25 -0.74 -1.08
C GLU A 60 6.81 0.69 -1.05
N VAL A 61 6.34 1.56 -1.94
CA VAL A 61 6.74 2.98 -1.92
C VAL A 61 6.32 3.65 -0.61
N VAL A 62 5.07 3.47 -0.19
CA VAL A 62 4.58 4.06 1.07
C VAL A 62 5.35 3.52 2.28
N LEU A 63 5.58 2.20 2.34
CA LEU A 63 6.36 1.60 3.42
C LEU A 63 7.79 2.14 3.45
N ALA A 64 8.46 2.24 2.30
CA ALA A 64 9.81 2.79 2.22
C ALA A 64 9.89 4.25 2.70
N LEU A 65 8.89 5.08 2.37
CA LEU A 65 8.81 6.46 2.85
C LEU A 65 8.62 6.53 4.38
N LEU A 66 7.81 5.63 4.94
CA LEU A 66 7.57 5.51 6.38
C LEU A 66 8.84 5.04 7.10
N ASP A 67 9.47 3.97 6.62
CA ASP A 67 10.68 3.38 7.19
C ASP A 67 11.87 4.36 7.15
N ALA A 68 11.98 5.15 6.07
CA ALA A 68 12.97 6.21 5.95
C ALA A 68 12.64 7.47 6.78
N GLY A 69 11.47 7.53 7.42
CA GLY A 69 11.07 8.66 8.24
C GLY A 69 10.85 9.96 7.46
N VAL A 70 10.40 9.89 6.21
CA VAL A 70 10.20 11.08 5.36
C VAL A 70 9.22 12.07 6.02
N ARG A 71 9.56 13.36 5.94
CA ARG A 71 8.75 14.47 6.47
C ARG A 71 8.63 15.60 5.44
N PRO A 72 7.49 16.32 5.39
CA PRO A 72 7.36 17.46 4.50
C PRO A 72 8.26 18.61 4.97
N LEU A 73 8.81 19.38 4.03
CA LEU A 73 9.53 20.62 4.33
C LEU A 73 8.57 21.80 4.59
N ARG A 74 7.38 21.78 3.97
CA ARG A 74 6.30 22.77 4.11
C ARG A 74 4.95 22.09 3.98
N GLY A 75 3.94 22.57 4.70
CA GLY A 75 2.60 22.01 4.66
C GLY A 75 2.49 20.65 5.34
N THR A 76 1.67 19.76 4.78
CA THR A 76 1.32 18.46 5.39
C THR A 76 1.48 17.34 4.38
N LEU A 77 2.02 16.20 4.82
CA LEU A 77 2.07 14.96 4.05
C LEU A 77 1.25 13.90 4.77
N SER A 78 0.28 13.32 4.07
CA SER A 78 -0.39 12.09 4.50
C SER A 78 -0.01 10.92 3.60
N LEU A 79 0.35 9.79 4.23
CA LEU A 79 0.62 8.51 3.57
C LEU A 79 -0.43 7.51 4.03
N ALA A 80 -1.15 6.87 3.11
CA ALA A 80 -2.26 5.99 3.42
C ALA A 80 -2.16 4.63 2.71
N LEU A 81 -2.50 3.56 3.45
CA LEU A 81 -2.79 2.23 2.91
C LEU A 81 -4.31 2.01 3.01
N ALA A 82 -5.03 2.13 1.90
CA ALA A 82 -6.47 2.39 1.93
C ALA A 82 -7.35 1.13 2.07
N ASN A 83 -6.97 0.02 1.46
CA ASN A 83 -7.79 -1.19 1.38
C ASN A 83 -7.10 -2.40 2.01
N VAL A 84 -6.67 -2.25 3.27
CA VAL A 84 -5.89 -3.28 3.99
C VAL A 84 -6.67 -4.59 4.16
N VAL A 85 -7.99 -4.54 4.35
CA VAL A 85 -8.79 -5.77 4.47
C VAL A 85 -8.80 -6.58 3.17
N ALA A 86 -8.84 -5.92 2.00
CA ALA A 86 -8.75 -6.62 0.72
C ALA A 86 -7.33 -7.11 0.45
N HIS A 87 -6.32 -6.34 0.87
CA HIS A 87 -4.92 -6.79 0.87
C HIS A 87 -4.83 -8.07 1.70
N ASP A 88 -5.15 -8.06 2.99
CA ASP A 88 -5.05 -9.23 3.89
C ASP A 88 -5.76 -10.50 3.40
N ARG A 89 -6.78 -10.37 2.55
CA ARG A 89 -7.57 -11.48 1.99
C ARG A 89 -7.07 -11.98 0.63
N PHE A 90 -6.18 -11.25 -0.02
CA PHE A 90 -5.71 -11.61 -1.35
C PHE A 90 -4.92 -12.92 -1.29
N ASP A 91 -5.33 -13.87 -2.12
CA ASP A 91 -4.62 -15.11 -2.34
C ASP A 91 -3.86 -15.01 -3.68
N PRO A 92 -2.52 -14.90 -3.68
CA PRO A 92 -1.74 -14.88 -4.92
C PRO A 92 -1.93 -16.13 -5.78
N ALA A 93 -2.35 -17.27 -5.19
CA ALA A 93 -2.66 -18.50 -5.92
C ALA A 93 -4.06 -18.49 -6.57
N ASN A 94 -4.94 -17.58 -6.14
CA ASN A 94 -6.27 -17.39 -6.71
C ASN A 94 -6.60 -15.88 -6.83
N PRO A 95 -6.01 -15.18 -7.80
CA PRO A 95 -6.06 -13.72 -7.90
C PRO A 95 -7.39 -13.16 -8.47
N GLY A 96 -8.39 -14.03 -8.69
CA GLY A 96 -9.67 -13.72 -9.34
C GLY A 96 -10.76 -13.21 -8.40
#